data_AF-A0A562GPN0-F1
#
_entry.id   AF-A0A562GPN0-F1
#
_cell.length_a   1.000
_cell.length_b   1.000
_cell.length_c   1.000
_cell.angle_alpha   90.00
_cell.angle_beta   90.00
_cell.angle_gamma   90.00
#
_symmetry.space_group_name_H-M   'P 1'
#
loop_
_entity.id
_entity.type
_entity.pdbx_description
1 polymer ?
#
loop_
_entity_poly.entity_id
_entity_poly.type
_entity_poly.pdbx_seq_one_letter_code
_entity_poly.pdbx_strand_id
1 'polypeptide(L)'
;MRKIVSTFVGVIMMMLASAAFAYPAHLNGDSNYILCDGNKGTGYYVDRSSLNVKQYTPPIYIIAVNIVRVPDADMGKTKISDVKTHYFLYKYNVREMYVPAEGDSDYDWRLLKPRGSYAETGISMPAGEIAFYLAYNLRFYGEKAGYGDSFYDKI
;
A
#
# COMPACT_ATOMS: atom_id res chain seq x y z
N MET A 1 55.06 15.43 -35.60
CA MET A 1 54.70 14.22 -36.37
C MET A 1 54.09 13.18 -35.42
N ARG A 2 52.90 12.66 -35.78
CA ARG A 2 52.23 11.42 -35.28
C ARG A 2 51.82 11.41 -33.80
N LYS A 3 50.54 11.71 -33.46
CA LYS A 3 49.37 10.78 -33.40
C LYS A 3 49.64 9.55 -32.53
N ILE A 4 48.96 9.45 -31.38
CA ILE A 4 48.03 8.36 -31.02
C ILE A 4 47.00 8.96 -30.04
N VAL A 5 45.80 9.21 -30.56
CA VAL A 5 44.57 9.25 -29.78
C VAL A 5 44.14 7.79 -29.67
N SER A 6 43.92 7.28 -28.45
CA SER A 6 43.32 5.96 -28.26
C SER A 6 42.23 6.03 -27.21
N THR A 7 41.01 6.11 -27.72
CA THR A 7 39.73 5.91 -27.04
C THR A 7 39.69 4.51 -26.40
N PHE A 8 39.33 4.43 -25.11
CA PHE A 8 38.65 3.25 -24.57
C PHE A 8 37.47 3.73 -23.71
N VAL A 9 36.33 3.82 -24.38
CA VAL A 9 35.00 3.79 -23.77
C VAL A 9 34.85 2.40 -23.16
N GLY A 10 34.69 2.32 -21.84
CA GLY A 10 34.65 1.06 -21.11
C GLY A 10 33.70 1.13 -19.92
N VAL A 11 32.42 0.86 -20.21
CA VAL A 11 31.42 0.29 -19.29
C VAL A 11 31.08 1.12 -18.06
N ILE A 12 30.26 2.16 -18.29
CA ILE A 12 29.25 2.59 -17.31
C ILE A 12 28.04 1.71 -17.54
N MET A 13 27.87 0.66 -16.74
CA MET A 13 26.59 -0.04 -16.47
C MET A 13 26.94 -1.30 -15.67
N MET A 14 26.06 -1.66 -14.73
CA MET A 14 26.13 -2.79 -13.78
C MET A 14 26.72 -2.44 -12.41
N MET A 15 26.00 -2.50 -11.29
CA MET A 15 24.62 -2.85 -10.99
C MET A 15 24.28 -2.07 -9.72
N LEU A 16 23.32 -1.15 -9.77
CA LEU A 16 22.51 -0.92 -8.58
C LEU A 16 21.69 -2.19 -8.44
N ALA A 17 22.19 -3.12 -7.63
CA ALA A 17 21.35 -4.18 -7.08
C ALA A 17 20.31 -3.48 -6.22
N SER A 18 19.25 -2.99 -6.85
CA SER A 18 18.02 -2.67 -6.15
C SER A 18 17.64 -3.97 -5.47
N ALA A 19 17.64 -3.98 -4.13
CA ALA A 19 16.99 -5.04 -3.39
C ALA A 19 15.60 -5.17 -4.00
N ALA A 20 15.37 -6.25 -4.76
CA ALA A 20 14.06 -6.52 -5.29
C ALA A 20 13.20 -6.71 -4.03
N PHE A 21 12.37 -5.71 -3.71
CA PHE A 21 11.22 -5.99 -2.88
C PHE A 21 10.53 -7.15 -3.58
N ALA A 22 10.32 -8.24 -2.85
CA ALA A 22 9.73 -9.45 -3.43
C ALA A 22 8.49 -9.07 -4.26
N TYR A 23 7.71 -8.12 -3.78
CA TYR A 23 6.55 -7.55 -4.46
C TYR A 23 6.86 -6.16 -5.03
N PRO A 24 6.48 -5.85 -6.27
CA PRO A 24 6.64 -4.51 -6.82
C PRO A 24 5.79 -3.50 -6.05
N ALA A 25 6.29 -2.27 -5.86
CA ALA A 25 5.53 -1.21 -5.19
C ALA A 25 4.24 -0.84 -5.95
N HIS A 26 4.27 -1.02 -7.27
CA HIS A 26 3.16 -0.74 -8.17
C HIS A 26 2.87 -1.95 -9.06
N LEU A 27 1.62 -2.43 -9.07
CA LEU A 27 1.24 -3.61 -9.86
C LEU A 27 1.47 -3.33 -11.34
N ASN A 28 2.32 -4.13 -11.99
CA ASN A 28 2.68 -3.96 -13.41
C ASN A 28 3.20 -2.54 -13.77
N GLY A 29 3.76 -1.82 -12.79
CA GLY A 29 4.21 -0.43 -12.98
C GLY A 29 3.10 0.61 -13.02
N ASP A 30 1.83 0.23 -12.81
CA ASP A 30 0.71 1.17 -12.75
C ASP A 30 0.61 1.80 -11.36
N SER A 31 0.83 3.12 -11.31
CA SER A 31 0.79 3.88 -10.06
C SER A 31 -0.57 3.88 -9.35
N ASN A 32 -1.66 3.50 -10.03
CA ASN A 32 -2.95 3.36 -9.39
C ASN A 32 -2.99 2.19 -8.40
N TYR A 33 -2.16 1.16 -8.57
CA TYR A 33 -2.16 -0.01 -7.71
C TYR A 33 -0.97 0.01 -6.77
N ILE A 34 -1.16 0.51 -5.56
CA ILE A 34 -0.11 0.71 -4.57
C ILE A 34 -0.04 -0.50 -3.64
N LEU A 35 1.13 -1.15 -3.56
CA LEU A 35 1.34 -2.30 -2.68
C LEU A 35 1.06 -1.93 -1.23
N CYS A 36 0.06 -2.55 -0.61
CA CYS A 36 -0.21 -2.39 0.83
C CYS A 36 0.42 -3.51 1.66
N ASP A 37 0.42 -4.74 1.15
CA ASP A 37 1.00 -5.89 1.85
C ASP A 37 1.41 -7.01 0.87
N GLY A 38 2.33 -7.87 1.32
CA GLY A 38 2.79 -9.03 0.57
C GLY A 38 3.04 -10.22 1.49
N ASN A 39 2.37 -11.34 1.25
CA ASN A 39 2.44 -12.50 2.13
C ASN A 39 2.24 -13.82 1.37
N LYS A 40 3.12 -14.80 1.64
CA LYS A 40 3.11 -16.15 1.04
C LYS A 40 2.93 -16.12 -0.49
N GLY A 41 3.66 -15.24 -1.16
CA GLY A 41 3.62 -15.04 -2.62
C GLY A 41 2.43 -14.23 -3.13
N THR A 42 1.47 -13.88 -2.29
CA THR A 42 0.34 -13.03 -2.68
C THR A 42 0.65 -11.56 -2.39
N GLY A 43 0.54 -10.71 -3.42
CA GLY A 43 0.56 -9.26 -3.25
C GLY A 43 -0.85 -8.69 -3.13
N TYR A 44 -1.01 -7.69 -2.27
CA TYR A 44 -2.23 -6.93 -2.07
C TYR A 44 -1.97 -5.47 -2.39
N TYR A 45 -2.82 -4.88 -3.24
CA TYR A 45 -2.63 -3.52 -3.73
C TYR A 45 -3.90 -2.70 -3.53
N VAL A 46 -3.75 -1.48 -3.03
CA VAL A 46 -4.81 -0.48 -2.98
C VAL A 46 -4.97 0.12 -4.38
N ASP A 47 -6.19 0.14 -4.90
CA ASP A 47 -6.54 0.84 -6.14
C ASP A 47 -6.89 2.30 -5.83
N ARG A 48 -5.93 3.20 -6.07
CA ARG A 48 -6.05 4.65 -5.90
C ARG A 48 -7.28 5.22 -6.59
N SER A 49 -7.62 4.73 -7.80
CA SER A 49 -8.71 5.27 -8.61
C SER A 49 -10.10 4.98 -8.01
N SER A 50 -10.18 3.97 -7.12
CA SER A 50 -11.41 3.58 -6.44
C SER A 50 -11.68 4.33 -5.13
N LEU A 51 -10.76 5.21 -4.71
CA LEU A 51 -10.88 5.93 -3.44
C LEU A 51 -12.16 6.77 -3.39
N ASN A 52 -12.94 6.57 -2.32
CA ASN A 52 -14.19 7.26 -2.11
C ASN A 52 -14.34 7.70 -0.65
N VAL A 53 -14.35 9.01 -0.41
CA VAL A 53 -14.64 9.57 0.91
C VAL A 53 -16.15 9.49 1.14
N LYS A 54 -16.58 8.61 2.05
CA LYS A 54 -17.98 8.44 2.45
C LYS A 54 -18.41 9.46 3.49
N GLN A 55 -17.49 9.86 4.37
CA GLN A 55 -17.74 10.84 5.41
C GLN A 55 -16.48 11.66 5.70
N TYR A 56 -16.64 12.98 5.76
CA TYR A 56 -15.63 13.94 6.19
C TYR A 56 -16.23 14.84 7.28
N THR A 57 -16.11 14.41 8.54
CA THR A 57 -16.52 15.18 9.72
C THR A 57 -15.44 15.12 10.79
N PRO A 58 -14.31 15.84 10.58
CA PRO A 58 -13.19 15.85 11.52
C PRO A 58 -13.63 15.93 13.00
N PRO A 59 -13.11 15.07 13.89
CA PRO A 59 -12.00 14.14 13.70
C PRO A 59 -12.42 12.73 13.20
N ILE A 60 -13.65 12.56 12.70
CA ILE A 60 -14.20 11.28 12.23
C ILE A 60 -14.26 11.25 10.70
N TYR A 61 -13.76 10.17 10.11
CA TYR A 61 -13.71 9.99 8.66
C TYR A 61 -14.15 8.58 8.29
N ILE A 62 -14.80 8.41 7.14
CA ILE A 62 -15.06 7.10 6.55
C ILE A 62 -14.58 7.13 5.10
N ILE A 63 -13.69 6.20 4.76
CA ILE A 63 -13.13 6.06 3.41
C ILE A 63 -13.39 4.63 2.92
N ALA A 64 -13.82 4.49 1.68
CA ALA A 64 -13.89 3.24 0.97
C ALA A 64 -12.82 3.19 -0.12
N VAL A 65 -12.20 2.03 -0.33
CA VAL A 65 -11.23 1.79 -1.40
C VAL A 65 -11.21 0.31 -1.77
N ASN A 66 -10.92 -0.01 -3.02
CA ASN A 66 -10.70 -1.38 -3.45
C ASN A 66 -9.29 -1.85 -3.10
N ILE A 67 -9.19 -3.11 -2.69
CA ILE A 67 -7.95 -3.86 -2.57
C ILE A 67 -8.01 -5.01 -3.57
N VAL A 68 -6.97 -5.13 -4.38
CA VAL A 68 -6.83 -6.21 -5.36
C VAL A 68 -5.84 -7.26 -4.88
N ARG A 69 -6.15 -8.53 -5.13
CA ARG A 69 -5.32 -9.68 -4.75
C ARG A 69 -4.63 -10.28 -5.97
N VAL A 70 -3.31 -10.41 -5.90
CA VAL A 70 -2.48 -10.93 -7.00
C VAL A 70 -1.63 -12.11 -6.49
N PRO A 71 -2.00 -13.36 -6.82
CA PRO A 71 -1.21 -14.55 -6.50
C PRO A 71 0.11 -14.57 -7.26
N ASP A 72 1.16 -15.10 -6.62
CA ASP A 72 2.54 -15.19 -7.11
C ASP A 72 3.08 -13.85 -7.64
N ALA A 73 2.68 -12.75 -6.99
CA ALA A 73 3.16 -11.41 -7.31
C ALA A 73 4.66 -11.27 -7.03
N ASP A 74 5.19 -12.06 -6.10
CA ASP A 74 6.63 -12.15 -5.83
C ASP A 74 7.43 -12.84 -6.95
N MET A 75 6.75 -13.62 -7.78
CA MET A 75 7.29 -14.21 -9.00
C MET A 75 7.04 -13.32 -10.23
N GLY A 76 6.60 -12.08 -10.03
CA GLY A 76 6.33 -11.11 -11.09
C GLY A 76 4.99 -11.31 -11.80
N LYS A 77 4.06 -12.12 -11.27
CA LYS A 77 2.71 -12.20 -11.83
C LYS A 77 1.93 -10.92 -11.55
N THR A 78 1.09 -10.55 -12.50
CA THR A 78 0.33 -9.29 -12.45
C THR A 78 -1.17 -9.49 -12.54
N LYS A 79 -1.64 -10.73 -12.74
CA LYS A 79 -3.06 -11.02 -12.91
C LYS A 79 -3.81 -10.88 -11.59
N ILE A 80 -4.74 -9.93 -11.55
CA ILE A 80 -5.69 -9.77 -10.44
C ILE A 80 -6.61 -10.99 -10.38
N SER A 81 -6.65 -11.63 -9.21
CA SER A 81 -7.50 -12.79 -8.92
C SER A 81 -8.80 -12.43 -8.21
N ASP A 82 -8.81 -11.32 -7.48
CA ASP A 82 -9.95 -10.86 -6.67
C ASP A 82 -9.86 -9.35 -6.44
N VAL A 83 -11.01 -8.71 -6.28
CA VAL A 83 -11.17 -7.29 -5.98
C VAL A 83 -12.22 -7.16 -4.88
N LYS A 84 -11.85 -6.54 -3.77
CA LYS A 84 -12.76 -6.31 -2.64
C LYS A 84 -12.76 -4.84 -2.25
N THR A 85 -13.94 -4.26 -2.08
CA THR A 85 -14.07 -2.94 -1.45
C THR A 85 -13.90 -3.06 0.06
N HIS A 86 -12.95 -2.32 0.61
CA HIS A 86 -12.72 -2.16 2.03
C HIS A 86 -13.23 -0.80 2.49
N TYR A 87 -13.75 -0.77 3.71
CA TYR A 87 -14.20 0.43 4.39
C TYR A 87 -13.38 0.63 5.65
N PHE A 88 -13.01 1.88 5.90
CA PHE A 88 -12.22 2.28 7.05
C PHE A 88 -12.88 3.47 7.72
N LEU A 89 -13.21 3.31 9.01
CA LEU A 89 -13.60 4.42 9.88
C LEU A 89 -12.38 4.85 10.68
N TYR A 90 -12.13 6.15 10.72
CA TYR A 90 -11.00 6.74 11.42
C TYR A 90 -11.49 7.67 12.51
N LYS A 91 -10.94 7.53 13.72
CA LYS A 91 -11.00 8.53 14.78
C LYS A 91 -9.61 9.13 14.95
N TYR A 92 -9.36 10.27 14.32
CA TYR A 92 -8.01 10.82 14.16
C TYR A 92 -7.36 11.28 15.46
N ASN A 93 -8.12 11.88 16.38
CA ASN A 93 -7.56 12.39 17.64
C ASN A 93 -6.99 11.28 18.53
N VAL A 94 -7.66 10.12 18.55
CA VAL A 94 -7.25 8.94 19.33
C VAL A 94 -6.45 7.93 18.52
N ARG A 95 -6.28 8.15 17.21
CA ARG A 95 -5.57 7.28 16.27
C ARG A 95 -6.13 5.86 16.26
N GLU A 96 -7.45 5.76 16.17
CA GLU A 96 -8.16 4.47 16.07
C GLU A 96 -8.74 4.28 14.67
N MET A 97 -8.42 3.15 14.05
CA MET A 97 -8.96 2.73 12.77
C MET A 97 -9.89 1.53 12.99
N TYR A 98 -11.05 1.55 12.35
CA TYR A 98 -12.05 0.50 12.43
C TYR A 98 -12.38 -0.02 11.04
N VAL A 99 -12.76 -1.29 10.98
CA VAL A 99 -13.25 -1.96 9.76
C VAL A 99 -14.61 -2.58 10.05
N PRO A 100 -15.44 -2.86 9.02
CA PRO A 100 -16.68 -3.58 9.23
C PRO A 100 -16.40 -4.96 9.87
N ALA A 101 -17.26 -5.38 10.80
CA ALA A 101 -17.31 -6.75 11.27
C ALA A 101 -17.63 -7.69 10.11
N GLU A 102 -17.13 -8.93 10.17
CA GLU A 102 -17.37 -9.89 9.09
C GLU A 102 -18.86 -10.21 8.97
N GLY A 103 -19.41 -10.08 7.76
CA GLY A 103 -20.78 -10.48 7.44
C GLY A 103 -21.87 -9.42 7.67
N ASP A 104 -21.52 -8.19 8.05
CA ASP A 104 -22.51 -7.15 8.33
C ASP A 104 -22.62 -6.09 7.22
N SER A 105 -23.85 -5.83 6.75
CA SER A 105 -24.17 -4.82 5.73
C SER A 105 -24.33 -3.41 6.30
N ASP A 106 -24.51 -3.28 7.62
CA ASP A 106 -24.90 -2.02 8.26
C ASP A 106 -23.74 -1.38 9.06
N TYR A 107 -22.53 -1.92 8.91
CA TYR A 107 -21.29 -1.47 9.52
C TYR A 107 -21.25 -1.54 11.06
N ASP A 108 -21.37 -2.73 11.64
CA ASP A 108 -20.85 -2.93 12.99
C ASP A 108 -19.32 -2.78 12.98
N TRP A 109 -18.81 -1.66 13.50
CA TRP A 109 -17.40 -1.29 13.36
C TRP A 109 -16.54 -1.99 14.41
N ARG A 110 -15.63 -2.87 13.97
CA ARG A 110 -14.61 -3.46 14.85
C ARG A 110 -13.31 -2.68 14.81
N LEU A 111 -12.71 -2.46 15.98
CA LEU A 111 -11.40 -1.83 16.08
C LEU A 111 -10.33 -2.69 15.43
N LEU A 112 -9.51 -2.09 14.57
CA LEU A 112 -8.31 -2.68 14.01
C LEU A 112 -7.16 -2.47 15.00
N LYS A 113 -6.90 -3.44 15.86
CA LYS A 113 -5.89 -3.33 16.93
C LYS A 113 -4.49 -3.20 16.33
N PRO A 114 -3.72 -2.12 16.61
CA PRO A 114 -2.35 -1.94 16.06
C PRO A 114 -1.36 -3.06 16.36
N ARG A 115 -1.58 -3.82 17.45
CA ARG A 115 -0.77 -4.97 17.85
C ARG A 115 -1.50 -6.32 17.66
N GLY A 116 -2.50 -6.34 16.78
CA GLY A 116 -3.22 -7.55 16.42
C GLY A 116 -2.34 -8.51 15.62
N SER A 117 -2.81 -9.76 15.51
CA SER A 117 -2.18 -10.76 14.65
C SER A 117 -2.19 -10.32 13.19
N TYR A 118 -1.30 -10.90 12.37
CA TYR A 118 -1.28 -10.62 10.93
C TYR A 118 -2.65 -10.88 10.27
N ALA A 119 -3.39 -11.91 10.69
CA ALA A 119 -4.74 -12.19 10.17
C ALA A 119 -5.73 -11.05 10.45
N GLU A 120 -5.54 -10.33 11.55
CA GLU A 120 -6.39 -9.20 11.91
C GLU A 120 -5.99 -7.91 11.19
N THR A 121 -4.70 -7.67 10.96
CA THR A 121 -4.16 -6.34 10.58
C THR A 121 -3.37 -6.29 9.29
N GLY A 122 -2.78 -7.39 8.85
CA GLY A 122 -1.68 -7.41 7.86
C GLY A 122 -1.98 -6.69 6.56
N ILE A 123 -3.20 -6.85 6.03
CA ILE A 123 -3.65 -6.19 4.79
C ILE A 123 -4.41 -4.91 5.11
N SER A 124 -5.37 -4.97 6.03
CA SER A 124 -6.30 -3.86 6.31
C SER A 124 -5.61 -2.64 6.89
N MET A 125 -4.61 -2.82 7.76
CA MET A 125 -3.94 -1.69 8.43
C MET A 125 -3.11 -0.84 7.47
N PRO A 126 -2.19 -1.42 6.66
CA PRO A 126 -1.46 -0.63 5.67
C PRO A 126 -2.39 -0.10 4.57
N ALA A 127 -3.44 -0.84 4.18
CA ALA A 127 -4.40 -0.33 3.21
C ALA A 127 -5.17 0.89 3.71
N GLY A 128 -5.59 0.89 4.97
CA GLY A 128 -6.23 2.05 5.60
C GLY A 128 -5.26 3.23 5.75
N GLU A 129 -3.99 2.98 6.10
CA GLU A 129 -2.97 4.05 6.12
C GLU A 129 -2.83 4.71 4.74
N ILE A 130 -2.72 3.91 3.67
CA ILE A 130 -2.65 4.40 2.29
C ILE A 130 -3.91 5.18 1.93
N ALA A 131 -5.10 4.64 2.23
CA ALA A 131 -6.36 5.30 1.91
C ALA A 131 -6.50 6.67 2.59
N PHE A 132 -6.09 6.78 3.86
CA PHE A 132 -6.11 8.05 4.58
C PHE A 132 -5.10 9.05 4.00
N TYR A 133 -3.89 8.59 3.67
CA TYR A 133 -2.87 9.43 3.06
C TYR A 133 -3.28 9.92 1.67
N LEU A 134 -3.84 9.05 0.83
CA LEU A 134 -4.37 9.44 -0.48
C LEU A 134 -5.49 10.47 -0.38
N ALA A 135 -6.39 10.34 0.60
CA ALA A 135 -7.52 11.25 0.75
C ALA A 135 -7.12 12.64 1.27
N TYR A 136 -6.13 12.70 2.17
CA TYR A 136 -5.87 13.91 2.95
C TYR A 136 -4.41 14.38 2.98
N ASN A 137 -3.49 13.61 2.41
CA ASN A 137 -2.04 13.85 2.46
C ASN A 137 -1.51 13.97 3.91
N LEU A 138 -2.06 13.14 4.81
CA LEU A 138 -1.72 13.11 6.23
C LEU A 138 -1.41 11.68 6.67
N ARG A 139 -0.40 11.52 7.54
CA ARG A 139 -0.08 10.22 8.17
C ARG A 139 -1.13 9.92 9.25
N PHE A 140 -1.76 8.76 9.19
CA PHE A 140 -2.69 8.33 10.23
C PHE A 140 -1.94 7.73 11.41
N TYR A 141 -1.28 6.59 11.25
CA TYR A 141 -0.41 6.03 12.26
C TYR A 141 1.02 6.54 12.15
N GLY A 142 1.55 6.68 10.91
CA GLY A 142 2.94 7.05 10.70
C GLY A 142 3.94 6.08 11.33
N GLU A 143 5.08 6.62 11.74
CA GLU A 143 6.19 5.87 12.34
C GLU A 143 5.79 5.09 13.59
N LYS A 144 4.74 5.50 14.30
CA LYS A 144 4.23 4.77 15.48
C LYS A 144 3.75 3.35 15.15
N ALA A 145 3.35 3.10 13.90
CA ALA A 145 3.01 1.77 13.40
C ALA A 145 4.10 1.19 12.45
N GLY A 146 5.29 1.81 12.41
CA GLY A 146 6.39 1.37 11.55
C GLY A 146 6.31 1.88 10.10
N TYR A 147 5.37 2.78 9.78
CA TYR A 147 5.30 3.41 8.46
C TYR A 147 6.24 4.62 8.40
N GLY A 148 7.44 4.39 7.86
CA GLY A 148 8.43 5.44 7.57
C GLY A 148 8.28 6.02 6.16
N ASP A 149 9.19 6.90 5.77
CA ASP A 149 9.11 7.65 4.49
C ASP A 149 8.98 6.74 3.27
N SER A 150 9.75 5.64 3.20
CA SER A 150 9.65 4.65 2.11
C SER A 150 8.25 4.04 1.91
N PHE A 151 7.40 4.03 2.95
CA PHE A 151 6.01 3.61 2.82
C PHE A 151 5.16 4.66 2.10
N TYR A 152 5.44 5.94 2.30
CA TYR A 152 4.72 7.06 1.71
C TYR A 152 5.26 7.46 0.34
N ASP A 153 6.55 7.25 0.06
CA ASP A 153 7.18 7.58 -1.23
C ASP A 153 6.59 6.82 -2.42
N LYS A 154 5.90 5.70 -2.16
CA LYS A 154 5.18 4.90 -3.17
C LYS A 154 3.71 5.31 -3.35
N ILE A 155 3.17 6.21 -2.53
CA ILE A 155 1.75 6.60 -2.53
C ILE A 155 1.54 7.85 -3.37
#